data_AF-A0A931GL33-F1
#
_entry.id   AF-A0A931GL33-F1
#
_cell.length_a   1.000
_cell.length_b   1.000
_cell.length_c   1.000
_cell.angle_alpha   90.00
_cell.angle_beta   90.00
_cell.angle_gamma   90.00
#
_symmetry.space_group_name_H-M   'P 1'
#
loop_
_entity.id
_entity.type
_entity.pdbx_description
1 polymer ?
#
loop_
_entity_poly.entity_id
_entity_poly.type
_entity_poly.pdbx_seq_one_letter_code
_entity_poly.pdbx_strand_id
1 'polypeptide(L)'
;MTERPWDGALGAAAHLLAEWLPREPGGSGPAWRLETATGRTPHAEPWGPAPSLDEVAAAGGYPGAFGGRHPVAVEPLAFEEGQEHFPAQRASIGRPDDAAGQVVGLLARTLGEGAAQGRALPLLRFLAGEMTAFLNCDQLVRIQVAAEPGGPPLAGELHLLARGFRGETRRLSVAPAAAVPPEPGPRDAETRLRCVETLLSEFLWVNNNNTVDFHTVIEPHGLVLDLADPDAADAAFRAGWKGSRSWDLPAAADGPGGELERLRDDEFADVLAESERAVVEMALASMFLEEGEWDDDPEIPGDHLPAWLLRELVGIVTERVAGGAGMPLVYAAGLPFAWDLEGACLVLAGPERTAVIDIDDGC
;
A
#
# COMPACT_ATOMS: atom_id res chain seq x y z
N MET A 1 -20.77 5.81 -3.86
CA MET A 1 -19.42 5.90 -4.44
C MET A 1 -18.85 7.26 -4.11
N THR A 2 -18.24 7.39 -2.93
CA THR A 2 -17.41 8.54 -2.55
C THR A 2 -16.03 8.34 -3.19
N GLU A 3 -15.56 9.34 -3.92
CA GLU A 3 -14.24 9.39 -4.56
C GLU A 3 -13.14 8.96 -3.57
N ARG A 4 -12.29 8.01 -3.97
CA ARG A 4 -11.10 7.62 -3.21
C ARG A 4 -10.11 8.80 -3.31
N PRO A 5 -9.59 9.37 -2.21
CA PRO A 5 -8.68 10.50 -2.30
C PRO A 5 -7.24 10.12 -2.70
N TRP A 6 -6.98 8.84 -3.01
CA TRP A 6 -5.73 8.32 -3.56
C TRP A 6 -6.02 7.45 -4.80
N ASP A 7 -5.36 7.75 -5.92
CA ASP A 7 -5.45 6.99 -7.17
C ASP A 7 -4.59 5.71 -7.06
N GLY A 8 -5.21 4.60 -6.62
CA GLY A 8 -4.62 3.26 -6.69
C GLY A 8 -3.36 3.03 -5.84
N ALA A 9 -2.56 2.03 -6.24
CA ALA A 9 -1.33 1.60 -5.56
C ALA A 9 -0.32 2.73 -5.35
N LEU A 10 -0.12 3.57 -6.37
CA LEU A 10 0.83 4.68 -6.33
C LEU A 10 0.48 5.68 -5.20
N GLY A 11 -0.80 6.07 -5.10
CA GLY A 11 -1.26 6.97 -4.05
C GLY A 11 -1.20 6.34 -2.66
N ALA A 12 -1.58 5.07 -2.54
CA ALA A 12 -1.51 4.33 -1.29
C ALA A 12 -0.06 4.19 -0.77
N ALA A 13 0.88 3.85 -1.66
CA ALA A 13 2.29 3.74 -1.31
C ALA A 13 2.90 5.08 -0.89
N ALA A 14 2.58 6.17 -1.60
CA ALA A 14 3.04 7.51 -1.25
C ALA A 14 2.51 7.95 0.13
N HIS A 15 1.25 7.65 0.42
CA HIS A 15 0.63 7.96 1.71
C HIS A 15 1.29 7.21 2.86
N LEU A 16 1.39 5.88 2.78
CA LEU A 16 2.03 5.07 3.82
C LEU A 16 3.51 5.41 3.99
N LEU A 17 4.22 5.73 2.90
CA LEU A 17 5.63 6.12 2.99
C LEU A 17 5.78 7.43 3.77
N ALA A 18 4.91 8.41 3.54
CA ALA A 18 4.91 9.66 4.31
C ALA A 18 4.75 9.43 5.83
N GLU A 19 3.91 8.46 6.22
CA GLU A 19 3.69 8.09 7.61
C GLU A 19 4.84 7.29 8.23
N TRP A 20 5.45 6.39 7.45
CA TRP A 20 6.51 5.50 7.94
C TRP A 20 7.86 6.18 8.05
N LEU A 21 8.04 7.31 7.36
CA LEU A 21 9.25 8.11 7.48
C LEU A 21 9.39 8.72 8.89
N PRO A 22 10.62 8.83 9.42
CA PRO A 22 10.85 9.44 10.71
C PRO A 22 10.29 10.86 10.78
N ARG A 23 9.61 11.17 11.89
CA ARG A 23 9.12 12.54 12.18
C ARG A 23 10.30 13.43 12.59
N GLU A 24 10.17 14.73 12.33
CA GLU A 24 11.12 15.69 12.87
C GLU A 24 11.07 15.71 14.41
N PRO A 25 12.21 15.87 15.10
CA PRO A 25 12.24 15.99 16.55
C PRO A 25 11.35 17.15 17.04
N GLY A 26 10.25 16.83 17.74
CA GLY A 26 9.30 17.81 18.28
C GLY A 26 8.11 18.16 17.37
N GLY A 27 8.05 17.58 16.17
CA GLY A 27 6.88 17.63 15.29
C GLY A 27 5.93 16.46 15.54
N SER A 28 4.62 16.70 15.52
CA SER A 28 3.61 15.65 15.66
C SER A 28 3.08 15.11 14.32
N GLY A 29 3.37 15.79 13.20
CA GLY A 29 3.01 15.35 11.84
C GLY A 29 4.15 14.64 11.09
N PRO A 30 3.90 14.10 9.88
CA PRO A 30 4.95 13.54 9.03
C PRO A 30 5.95 14.64 8.66
N ALA A 31 7.24 14.29 8.55
CA ALA A 31 8.28 15.25 8.12
C ALA A 31 8.18 15.59 6.62
N TRP A 32 7.53 14.72 5.86
CA TRP A 32 7.45 14.78 4.41
C TRP A 32 6.00 14.74 3.93
N ARG A 33 5.72 15.48 2.87
CA ARG A 33 4.50 15.37 2.09
C ARG A 33 4.84 14.77 0.73
N LEU A 34 4.16 13.67 0.43
CA LEU A 34 4.20 13.01 -0.86
C LEU A 34 2.83 13.18 -1.52
N GLU A 35 2.80 13.68 -2.75
CA GLU A 35 1.58 13.77 -3.55
C GLU A 35 1.81 13.10 -4.89
N THR A 36 0.80 12.34 -5.33
CA THR A 36 0.81 11.67 -6.62
C THR A 36 -0.29 12.26 -7.51
N ALA A 37 -0.14 12.11 -8.82
CA ALA A 37 -1.21 12.37 -9.75
C ALA A 37 -1.09 11.42 -10.93
N THR A 38 -2.23 10.93 -11.42
CA THR A 38 -2.31 10.18 -12.67
C THR A 38 -2.99 11.04 -13.73
N GLY A 39 -2.65 10.83 -14.99
CA GLY A 39 -3.19 11.63 -16.07
C GLY A 39 -2.96 11.01 -17.43
N ARG A 40 -3.33 11.76 -18.47
CA ARG A 40 -3.08 11.40 -19.86
C ARG A 40 -2.82 12.65 -20.68
N THR A 41 -1.82 12.57 -21.55
CA THR A 41 -1.49 13.59 -22.53
C THR A 41 -2.18 13.30 -23.86
N PRO A 42 -2.65 14.32 -24.60
CA PRO A 42 -3.36 14.13 -25.87
C PRO A 42 -2.46 13.74 -27.05
N HIS A 43 -1.14 13.89 -26.92
CA HIS A 43 -0.18 13.53 -27.97
C HIS A 43 0.41 12.16 -27.68
N ALA A 44 0.32 11.25 -28.65
CA ALA A 44 0.93 9.92 -28.60
C ALA A 44 2.39 9.91 -29.05
N GLU A 45 2.90 11.02 -29.62
CA GLU A 45 4.32 11.10 -29.97
C GLU A 45 5.15 11.22 -28.69
N PRO A 46 6.26 10.45 -28.56
CA PRO A 46 7.22 10.64 -27.48
C PRO A 46 7.72 12.07 -27.45
N TRP A 47 7.97 12.63 -26.27
CA TRP A 47 8.75 13.87 -26.19
C TRP A 47 10.10 13.68 -26.90
N GLY A 48 10.63 14.77 -27.46
CA GLY A 48 12.02 14.79 -27.89
C GLY A 48 12.99 14.52 -26.73
N PRO A 49 14.28 14.33 -27.01
CA PRO A 49 15.30 14.06 -25.98
C PRO A 49 15.46 15.21 -24.94
N ALA A 50 14.84 16.36 -25.19
CA ALA A 50 14.74 17.47 -24.25
C ALA A 50 13.32 18.07 -24.33
N PRO A 51 12.34 17.55 -23.57
CA PRO A 51 10.99 18.11 -23.54
C PRO A 51 11.01 19.56 -23.06
N SER A 52 10.13 20.38 -23.64
CA SER A 52 9.94 21.76 -23.24
C SER A 52 9.21 21.86 -21.89
N LEU A 53 9.36 23.02 -21.23
CA LEU A 53 8.63 23.30 -19.99
C LEU A 53 7.12 23.27 -20.18
N ASP A 54 6.62 23.71 -21.34
CA ASP A 54 5.18 23.74 -21.63
C ASP A 54 4.61 22.32 -21.78
N GLU A 55 5.33 21.41 -22.44
CA GLU A 55 4.95 20.01 -22.57
C GLU A 55 4.86 19.32 -21.21
N VAL A 56 5.88 19.52 -20.37
CA VAL A 56 5.92 18.95 -19.00
C VAL A 56 4.89 19.59 -18.09
N ALA A 57 4.69 20.91 -18.19
CA ALA A 57 3.70 21.61 -17.39
C ALA A 57 2.28 21.10 -17.70
N ALA A 58 1.96 20.95 -18.99
CA ALA A 58 0.67 20.41 -19.43
C ALA A 58 0.48 18.95 -18.97
N ALA A 59 1.50 18.11 -19.13
CA ALA A 59 1.45 16.70 -18.77
C ALA A 59 1.41 16.44 -17.26
N GLY A 60 2.09 17.29 -16.48
CA GLY A 60 2.15 17.22 -15.02
C GLY A 60 1.07 18.03 -14.30
N GLY A 61 0.18 18.72 -15.03
CA GLY A 61 -0.90 19.51 -14.46
C GLY A 61 -0.47 20.78 -13.73
N TYR A 62 0.68 21.36 -14.08
CA TYR A 62 1.20 22.58 -13.46
C TYR A 62 0.56 23.86 -14.03
N PRO A 63 0.40 24.93 -13.23
CA PRO A 63 0.71 25.04 -11.80
C PRO A 63 -0.42 24.54 -10.88
N GLY A 64 -1.53 24.04 -11.44
CA GLY A 64 -2.69 23.58 -10.67
C GLY A 64 -2.38 22.47 -9.66
N ALA A 65 -1.23 21.83 -9.79
CA ALA A 65 -0.78 20.73 -8.95
C ALA A 65 0.24 21.15 -7.86
N PHE A 66 0.24 20.42 -6.74
CA PHE A 66 1.21 20.55 -5.62
C PHE A 66 1.36 21.96 -5.03
N GLY A 67 0.26 22.67 -4.78
CA GLY A 67 0.31 23.98 -4.12
C GLY A 67 0.90 25.10 -5.00
N GLY A 68 0.59 25.10 -6.30
CA GLY A 68 0.88 26.24 -7.17
C GLY A 68 2.31 26.28 -7.71
N ARG A 69 3.00 25.13 -7.82
CA ARG A 69 4.41 25.12 -8.26
C ARG A 69 4.56 25.39 -9.76
N HIS A 70 5.65 26.04 -10.15
CA HIS A 70 5.94 26.40 -11.54
C HIS A 70 7.21 25.70 -12.04
N PRO A 71 7.16 24.86 -13.09
CA PRO A 71 8.36 24.27 -13.69
C PRO A 71 9.32 25.35 -14.19
N VAL A 72 10.61 25.19 -13.88
CA VAL A 72 11.69 26.11 -14.31
C VAL A 72 12.84 25.42 -15.02
N ALA A 73 13.02 24.11 -14.80
CA ALA A 73 13.92 23.29 -15.59
C ALA A 73 13.44 21.83 -15.62
N VAL A 74 13.84 21.11 -16.65
CA VAL A 74 13.53 19.69 -16.84
C VAL A 74 14.81 18.94 -17.17
N GLU A 75 15.00 17.82 -16.48
CA GLU A 75 16.12 16.90 -16.66
C GLU A 75 15.56 15.53 -17.08
N PRO A 76 15.78 15.10 -18.33
CA PRO A 76 15.48 13.74 -18.76
C PRO A 76 16.35 12.73 -18.03
N LEU A 77 15.75 11.66 -17.54
CA LEU A 77 16.47 10.54 -16.93
C LEU A 77 16.57 9.42 -17.96
N ALA A 78 17.80 9.03 -18.29
CA ALA A 78 18.06 7.92 -19.20
C ALA A 78 17.98 6.59 -18.44
N PHE A 79 17.36 5.59 -19.07
CA PHE A 79 17.23 4.22 -18.58
C PHE A 79 17.05 3.28 -19.78
N GLU A 80 17.39 2.01 -19.63
CA GLU A 80 17.00 0.98 -20.59
C GLU A 80 15.55 0.57 -20.35
N GLU A 81 14.75 0.49 -21.41
CA GLU A 81 13.33 0.13 -21.29
C GLU A 81 13.18 -1.27 -20.70
N GLY A 82 12.57 -1.35 -19.51
CA GLY A 82 12.25 -2.60 -18.85
C GLY A 82 11.11 -3.32 -19.59
N GLN A 83 11.28 -4.62 -19.83
CA GLN A 83 10.23 -5.52 -20.33
C GLN A 83 9.65 -6.39 -19.21
N GLU A 84 9.92 -6.04 -17.96
CA GLU A 84 9.62 -6.91 -16.82
C GLU A 84 8.15 -6.82 -16.41
N HIS A 85 7.56 -7.99 -16.12
CA HIS A 85 6.27 -8.08 -15.46
C HIS A 85 6.41 -7.69 -13.99
N PHE A 86 5.41 -7.01 -13.43
CA PHE A 86 5.36 -6.62 -12.01
C PHE A 86 6.55 -5.77 -11.52
N PRO A 87 6.85 -4.62 -12.17
CA PRO A 87 8.05 -3.82 -11.86
C PRO A 87 8.05 -3.27 -10.43
N ALA A 88 6.89 -2.94 -9.86
CA ALA A 88 6.77 -2.46 -8.48
C ALA A 88 7.11 -3.55 -7.45
N GLN A 89 6.58 -4.75 -7.65
CA GLN A 89 6.81 -5.90 -6.78
C GLN A 89 8.28 -6.32 -6.84
N ARG A 90 8.89 -6.39 -8.04
CA ARG A 90 10.33 -6.69 -8.22
C ARG A 90 11.23 -5.62 -7.59
N ALA A 91 10.89 -4.34 -7.77
CA ALA A 91 11.60 -3.25 -7.10
C ALA A 91 11.54 -3.41 -5.57
N SER A 92 10.37 -3.76 -5.01
CA SER A 92 10.18 -3.90 -3.56
C SER A 92 11.14 -4.91 -2.91
N ILE A 93 11.47 -6.00 -3.61
CA ILE A 93 12.42 -7.03 -3.16
C ILE A 93 13.88 -6.72 -3.52
N GLY A 94 14.16 -5.50 -4.00
CA GLY A 94 15.52 -5.05 -4.30
C GLY A 94 16.01 -5.40 -5.71
N ARG A 95 15.12 -5.75 -6.64
CA ARG A 95 15.42 -5.96 -8.06
C ARG A 95 14.70 -4.91 -8.94
N PRO A 96 14.95 -3.60 -8.77
CA PRO A 96 14.34 -2.60 -9.63
C PRO A 96 14.91 -2.68 -11.05
N ASP A 97 14.07 -2.41 -12.05
CA ASP A 97 14.56 -2.07 -13.39
C ASP A 97 15.32 -0.73 -13.38
N ASP A 98 15.93 -0.37 -14.51
CA ASP A 98 16.74 0.84 -14.62
C ASP A 98 15.94 2.11 -14.27
N ALA A 99 14.69 2.22 -14.73
CA ALA A 99 13.84 3.38 -14.51
C ALA A 99 13.49 3.53 -13.02
N ALA A 100 13.02 2.44 -12.40
CA ALA A 100 12.73 2.37 -10.98
C ALA A 100 14.00 2.64 -10.16
N GLY A 101 15.16 2.13 -10.60
CA GLY A 101 16.46 2.39 -9.98
C GLY A 101 16.83 3.88 -9.94
N GLN A 102 16.57 4.63 -11.02
CA GLN A 102 16.74 6.10 -11.04
C GLN A 102 15.84 6.77 -10.00
N VAL A 103 14.57 6.37 -9.92
CA VAL A 103 13.58 6.91 -8.99
C VAL A 103 13.97 6.59 -7.53
N VAL A 104 14.37 5.35 -7.23
CA VAL A 104 14.88 4.93 -5.91
C VAL A 104 16.06 5.81 -5.49
N GLY A 105 17.03 6.01 -6.38
CA GLY A 105 18.19 6.85 -6.10
C GLY A 105 17.83 8.30 -5.80
N LEU A 106 16.86 8.87 -6.52
CA LEU A 106 16.38 10.24 -6.29
C LEU A 106 15.58 10.38 -5.00
N LEU A 107 14.69 9.41 -4.70
CA LEU A 107 13.91 9.39 -3.47
C LEU A 107 14.79 9.23 -2.24
N ALA A 108 15.72 8.26 -2.24
CA ALA A 108 16.64 8.04 -1.13
C ALA A 108 17.52 9.28 -0.85
N ARG A 109 18.02 9.95 -1.89
CA ARG A 109 18.77 11.21 -1.74
C ARG A 109 17.93 12.35 -1.17
N THR A 110 16.65 12.42 -1.53
CA THR A 110 15.75 13.50 -1.10
C THR A 110 15.27 13.29 0.34
N LEU A 111 14.84 12.08 0.66
CA LEU A 111 14.24 11.72 1.96
C LEU A 111 15.29 11.45 3.05
N GLY A 112 16.53 11.15 2.66
CA GLY A 112 17.64 10.89 3.58
C GLY A 112 17.66 9.46 4.14
N GLU A 113 18.56 9.22 5.11
CA GLU A 113 18.87 7.87 5.63
C GLU A 113 17.66 7.13 6.21
N GLY A 114 16.68 7.86 6.76
CA GLY A 114 15.47 7.26 7.33
C GLY A 114 14.61 6.50 6.32
N ALA A 115 14.69 6.85 5.04
CA ALA A 115 13.97 6.16 3.96
C ALA A 115 14.68 4.88 3.50
N ALA A 116 15.95 4.70 3.89
CA ALA A 116 16.81 3.62 3.44
C ALA A 116 16.88 2.43 4.42
N GLN A 117 15.98 2.35 5.39
CA GLN A 117 16.04 1.37 6.48
C GLN A 117 14.65 0.79 6.82
N GLY A 118 14.65 -0.44 7.33
CA GLY A 118 13.45 -1.14 7.80
C GLY A 118 12.33 -1.20 6.77
N ARG A 119 11.08 -1.13 7.25
CA ARG A 119 9.86 -1.20 6.40
C ARG A 119 9.72 -0.07 5.37
N ALA A 120 10.39 1.07 5.56
CA ALA A 120 10.28 2.20 4.62
C ALA A 120 11.02 1.93 3.30
N LEU A 121 12.12 1.17 3.33
CA LEU A 121 12.92 0.87 2.14
C LEU A 121 12.16 0.05 1.08
N PRO A 122 11.55 -1.11 1.39
CA PRO A 122 10.82 -1.87 0.38
C PRO A 122 9.59 -1.11 -0.13
N LEU A 123 8.94 -0.29 0.71
CA LEU A 123 7.83 0.59 0.27
C LEU A 123 8.29 1.71 -0.66
N LEU A 124 9.44 2.34 -0.38
CA LEU A 124 10.06 3.34 -1.26
C LEU A 124 10.39 2.74 -2.62
N ARG A 125 10.94 1.52 -2.63
CA ARG A 125 11.23 0.81 -3.87
C ARG A 125 9.97 0.41 -4.63
N PHE A 126 8.94 -0.06 -3.92
CA PHE A 126 7.64 -0.33 -4.52
C PHE A 126 7.05 0.93 -5.16
N LEU A 127 7.03 2.06 -4.45
CA LEU A 127 6.56 3.34 -4.98
C LEU A 127 7.34 3.76 -6.24
N ALA A 128 8.66 3.54 -6.25
CA ALA A 128 9.51 3.84 -7.38
C ALA A 128 9.18 2.98 -8.61
N GLY A 129 8.96 1.67 -8.41
CA GLY A 129 8.53 0.78 -9.50
C GLY A 129 7.09 1.07 -9.94
N GLU A 130 6.18 1.41 -9.04
CA GLU A 130 4.83 1.86 -9.40
C GLU A 130 4.87 3.14 -10.23
N MET A 131 5.77 4.08 -9.91
CA MET A 131 5.91 5.31 -10.70
C MET A 131 6.24 5.01 -12.17
N THR A 132 6.95 3.92 -12.44
CA THR A 132 7.39 3.50 -13.78
C THR A 132 6.60 2.30 -14.32
N ALA A 133 5.58 1.81 -13.59
CA ALA A 133 4.74 0.66 -13.94
C ALA A 133 3.72 0.98 -15.06
N PHE A 134 4.21 1.43 -16.20
CA PHE A 134 3.46 1.50 -17.44
C PHE A 134 3.93 0.41 -18.38
N LEU A 135 3.00 -0.14 -19.15
CA LEU A 135 3.35 -0.84 -20.37
C LEU A 135 4.09 0.15 -21.28
N ASN A 136 5.40 -0.04 -21.44
CA ASN A 136 6.31 0.83 -22.18
C ASN A 136 6.40 2.24 -21.56
N CYS A 137 6.80 2.31 -20.28
CA CYS A 137 7.31 3.57 -19.72
C CYS A 137 8.53 3.99 -20.54
N ASP A 138 8.37 4.99 -21.40
CA ASP A 138 9.39 5.41 -22.36
C ASP A 138 10.11 6.68 -21.89
N GLN A 139 9.50 7.43 -20.96
CA GLN A 139 10.03 8.73 -20.55
C GLN A 139 9.87 8.96 -19.05
N LEU A 140 10.99 9.33 -18.43
CA LEU A 140 11.06 9.76 -17.05
C LEU A 140 11.81 11.07 -16.98
N VAL A 141 11.21 12.08 -16.35
CA VAL A 141 11.83 13.38 -16.19
C VAL A 141 11.82 13.82 -14.73
N ARG A 142 12.89 14.48 -14.32
CA ARG A 142 12.97 15.25 -13.09
C ARG A 142 12.67 16.71 -13.39
N ILE A 143 11.80 17.31 -12.58
CA ILE A 143 11.34 18.68 -12.75
C ILE A 143 11.88 19.52 -11.61
N GLN A 144 12.57 20.62 -11.94
CA GLN A 144 12.87 21.66 -10.97
C GLN A 144 11.72 22.66 -11.00
N VAL A 145 11.20 23.01 -9.82
CA VAL A 145 10.07 23.94 -9.69
C VAL A 145 10.43 25.16 -8.87
N ALA A 146 9.74 26.26 -9.11
CA ALA A 146 9.76 27.48 -8.32
C ALA A 146 8.41 27.71 -7.63
N ALA A 147 8.42 28.51 -6.56
CA ALA A 147 7.19 28.94 -5.88
C ALA A 147 6.37 29.95 -6.70
N GLU A 148 7.05 30.74 -7.56
CA GLU A 148 6.45 31.79 -8.39
C GLU A 148 6.95 31.66 -9.84
N PRO A 149 6.19 32.14 -10.84
CA PRO A 149 6.61 32.10 -12.24
C PRO A 149 7.96 32.80 -12.45
N GLY A 150 8.93 32.07 -13.04
CA GLY A 150 10.28 32.60 -13.31
C GLY A 150 11.16 32.79 -12.07
N GLY A 151 10.72 32.30 -10.90
CA GLY A 151 11.51 32.33 -9.67
C GLY A 151 12.67 31.32 -9.67
N PRO A 152 13.54 31.36 -8.64
CA PRO A 152 14.61 30.37 -8.50
C PRO A 152 14.05 28.97 -8.16
N PRO A 153 14.77 27.89 -8.56
CA PRO A 153 14.41 26.53 -8.16
C PRO A 153 14.35 26.36 -6.63
N LEU A 154 13.33 25.65 -6.15
CA LEU A 154 13.20 25.26 -4.75
C LEU A 154 14.19 24.14 -4.41
N ALA A 155 14.89 24.30 -3.29
CA ALA A 155 15.76 23.26 -2.75
C ALA A 155 14.96 22.31 -1.85
N GLY A 156 15.34 21.03 -1.83
CA GLY A 156 14.72 20.01 -0.97
C GLY A 156 13.36 19.49 -1.45
N GLU A 157 12.88 19.90 -2.63
CA GLU A 157 11.73 19.29 -3.28
C GLU A 157 12.19 18.36 -4.42
N LEU A 158 11.48 17.25 -4.62
CA LEU A 158 11.66 16.34 -5.75
C LEU A 158 10.34 16.24 -6.51
N HIS A 159 10.38 16.50 -7.82
CA HIS A 159 9.23 16.34 -8.69
C HIS A 159 9.63 15.45 -9.85
N LEU A 160 8.90 14.35 -10.01
CA LEU A 160 9.10 13.36 -11.05
C LEU A 160 7.84 13.25 -11.89
N LEU A 161 8.02 13.07 -13.19
CA LEU A 161 6.95 12.79 -14.13
C LEU A 161 7.40 11.64 -15.03
N ALA A 162 6.65 10.55 -14.97
CA ALA A 162 6.79 9.41 -15.87
C ALA A 162 5.66 9.51 -16.90
N ARG A 163 5.99 9.14 -18.13
CA ARG A 163 5.05 9.05 -19.24
C ARG A 163 5.25 7.71 -19.95
N GLY A 164 4.14 7.08 -20.30
CA GLY A 164 4.13 5.88 -21.12
C GLY A 164 3.91 6.20 -22.60
N PHE A 165 4.19 5.24 -23.47
CA PHE A 165 4.05 5.35 -24.92
C PHE A 165 2.63 5.78 -25.38
N ARG A 166 1.58 5.40 -24.66
CA ARG A 166 0.18 5.77 -24.97
C ARG A 166 -0.27 7.09 -24.33
N GLY A 167 0.68 7.82 -23.74
CA GLY A 167 0.49 9.16 -23.20
C GLY A 167 -0.03 9.19 -21.77
N GLU A 168 -0.23 8.05 -21.10
CA GLU A 168 -0.49 8.01 -19.66
C GLU A 168 0.66 8.68 -18.90
N THR A 169 0.32 9.41 -17.83
CA THR A 169 1.28 10.07 -16.98
C THR A 169 1.08 9.70 -15.52
N ARG A 170 2.19 9.52 -14.81
CA ARG A 170 2.24 9.37 -13.35
C ARG A 170 3.20 10.44 -12.86
N ARG A 171 2.79 11.16 -11.82
CA ARG A 171 3.57 12.22 -11.19
C ARG A 171 3.79 11.87 -9.73
N LEU A 172 4.99 12.13 -9.24
CA LEU A 172 5.33 12.05 -7.83
C LEU A 172 6.02 13.35 -7.41
N SER A 173 5.45 14.03 -6.43
CA SER A 173 6.00 15.24 -5.81
C SER A 173 6.29 14.99 -4.34
N VAL A 174 7.50 15.31 -3.91
CA VAL A 174 7.98 15.15 -2.55
C VAL A 174 8.49 16.50 -2.06
N ALA A 175 8.00 16.95 -0.90
CA ALA A 175 8.50 18.16 -0.24
C ALA A 175 8.44 18.00 1.29
N PRO A 176 9.19 18.82 2.04
CA PRO A 176 8.99 18.92 3.48
C PRO A 176 7.54 19.25 3.81
N ALA A 177 6.97 18.58 4.81
CA ALA A 177 5.63 18.92 5.28
C ALA A 177 5.66 20.31 5.92
N ALA A 178 4.64 21.12 5.66
CA ALA A 178 4.46 22.35 6.43
C ALA A 178 4.20 21.99 7.90
N ALA A 179 4.75 22.77 8.84
CA ALA A 179 4.50 22.61 10.27
C ALA A 179 3.03 22.95 10.58
N VAL A 180 2.14 22.01 10.31
CA VAL A 180 0.73 22.06 10.71
C VAL A 180 0.59 21.12 11.91
N PRO A 181 0.05 21.60 13.05
CA PRO A 181 -0.26 20.70 14.15
C PRO A 181 -1.28 19.66 13.66
N PRO A 182 -1.02 18.35 13.81
CA PRO A 182 -1.94 17.32 13.41
C PRO A 182 -3.15 17.35 14.34
N GLU A 183 -4.33 17.29 13.75
CA GLU A 183 -5.45 16.64 14.42
C GLU A 183 -5.45 15.18 13.96
N PRO A 184 -4.93 14.22 14.77
CA PRO A 184 -5.14 12.80 14.48
C PRO A 184 -6.64 12.52 14.61
N GLY A 185 -7.33 12.51 13.48
CA GLY A 185 -8.75 12.25 13.39
C GLY A 185 -9.04 10.80 12.95
N PRO A 186 -10.26 10.30 13.17
CA PRO A 186 -10.72 8.99 12.67
C PRO A 186 -10.54 8.79 11.14
N ARG A 187 -10.38 9.88 10.39
CA ARG A 187 -10.11 9.86 8.95
C ARG A 187 -8.71 9.38 8.59
N ASP A 188 -7.76 9.51 9.51
CA ASP A 188 -6.36 9.10 9.32
C ASP A 188 -6.23 7.57 9.35
N ALA A 189 -6.75 6.94 10.41
CA ALA A 189 -6.74 5.47 10.55
C ALA A 189 -7.55 4.74 9.46
N GLU A 190 -8.69 5.30 9.04
CA GLU A 190 -9.49 4.75 7.94
C GLU A 190 -8.79 4.86 6.58
N THR A 191 -8.07 5.97 6.37
CA THR A 191 -7.25 6.15 5.17
C THR A 191 -6.11 5.15 5.14
N ARG A 192 -5.39 5.04 6.25
CA ARG A 192 -4.28 4.10 6.44
C ARG A 192 -4.71 2.65 6.20
N LEU A 193 -5.84 2.24 6.78
CA LEU A 193 -6.43 0.91 6.57
C LEU A 193 -6.62 0.61 5.08
N ARG A 194 -7.28 1.52 4.36
CA ARG A 194 -7.54 1.33 2.93
C ARG A 194 -6.28 1.38 2.08
N CYS A 195 -5.27 2.17 2.46
CA CYS A 195 -3.98 2.15 1.77
C CYS A 195 -3.30 0.79 1.94
N VAL A 196 -3.34 0.21 3.14
CA VAL A 196 -2.79 -1.13 3.39
C VAL A 196 -3.52 -2.20 2.59
N GLU A 197 -4.87 -2.19 2.59
CA GLU A 197 -5.68 -3.12 1.78
C GLU A 197 -5.36 -2.97 0.29
N THR A 198 -5.33 -1.73 -0.22
CA THR A 198 -5.00 -1.46 -1.62
C THR A 198 -3.65 -2.06 -1.98
N LEU A 199 -2.61 -1.88 -1.16
CA LEU A 199 -1.29 -2.43 -1.47
C LEU A 199 -1.24 -3.95 -1.33
N LEU A 200 -1.90 -4.55 -0.34
CA LEU A 200 -1.96 -6.02 -0.22
C LEU A 200 -2.57 -6.67 -1.47
N SER A 201 -3.66 -6.10 -1.98
CA SER A 201 -4.31 -6.59 -3.19
C SER A 201 -3.46 -6.48 -4.45
N GLU A 202 -2.50 -5.55 -4.52
CA GLU A 202 -1.57 -5.44 -5.65
C GLU A 202 -0.51 -6.55 -5.65
N PHE A 203 -0.21 -7.13 -4.48
CA PHE A 203 0.80 -8.19 -4.36
C PHE A 203 0.23 -9.59 -4.57
N LEU A 204 -1.06 -9.81 -4.28
CA LEU A 204 -1.64 -11.14 -4.24
C LEU A 204 -2.56 -11.37 -5.43
N TRP A 205 -2.19 -12.35 -6.25
CA TRP A 205 -2.91 -12.74 -7.45
C TRP A 205 -3.13 -14.25 -7.42
N VAL A 206 -4.36 -14.70 -7.69
CA VAL A 206 -4.72 -16.13 -7.77
C VAL A 206 -4.36 -16.69 -9.14
N ASN A 207 -4.44 -15.85 -10.15
CA ASN A 207 -3.96 -16.10 -11.50
C ASN A 207 -3.67 -14.75 -12.17
N ASN A 208 -3.20 -14.75 -13.43
CA ASN A 208 -2.83 -13.53 -14.16
C ASN A 208 -3.96 -12.50 -14.35
N ASN A 209 -5.21 -12.82 -13.97
CA ASN A 209 -6.38 -11.97 -14.18
C ASN A 209 -7.16 -11.66 -12.89
N ASN A 210 -6.93 -12.38 -11.78
CA ASN A 210 -7.70 -12.25 -10.55
C ASN A 210 -6.79 -11.80 -9.41
N THR A 211 -7.06 -10.60 -8.90
CA THR A 211 -6.45 -10.06 -7.68
C THR A 211 -7.15 -10.62 -6.45
N VAL A 212 -6.42 -10.76 -5.35
CA VAL A 212 -7.02 -11.03 -4.04
C VAL A 212 -7.43 -9.69 -3.42
N ASP A 213 -8.72 -9.53 -3.14
CA ASP A 213 -9.28 -8.33 -2.57
C ASP A 213 -9.35 -8.43 -1.04
N PHE A 214 -8.82 -7.42 -0.35
CA PHE A 214 -8.96 -7.28 1.10
C PHE A 214 -10.05 -6.26 1.41
N HIS A 215 -11.02 -6.65 2.22
CA HIS A 215 -12.10 -5.77 2.64
C HIS A 215 -12.33 -5.85 4.15
N THR A 216 -12.06 -4.74 4.84
CA THR A 216 -12.28 -4.63 6.27
C THR A 216 -13.47 -3.73 6.56
N VAL A 217 -14.29 -4.18 7.51
CA VAL A 217 -15.32 -3.33 8.11
C VAL A 217 -15.24 -3.48 9.62
N ILE A 218 -15.46 -2.37 10.31
CA ILE A 218 -15.45 -2.30 11.76
C ILE A 218 -16.74 -1.64 12.21
N GLU A 219 -17.56 -2.36 12.96
CA GLU A 219 -18.88 -1.89 13.38
C GLU A 219 -19.22 -2.30 14.82
N PRO A 220 -20.12 -1.57 15.50
CA PRO A 220 -20.65 -2.01 16.78
C PRO A 220 -21.45 -3.32 16.62
N HIS A 221 -21.17 -4.33 17.44
CA HIS A 221 -21.92 -5.61 17.41
C HIS A 221 -23.14 -5.61 18.34
N GLY A 222 -23.34 -4.55 19.15
CA GLY A 222 -24.49 -4.42 20.04
C GLY A 222 -24.49 -5.37 21.25
N LEU A 223 -23.33 -5.94 21.57
CA LEU A 223 -23.09 -6.75 22.77
C LEU A 223 -22.12 -5.99 23.68
N VAL A 224 -22.01 -6.42 24.93
CA VAL A 224 -20.95 -5.98 25.85
C VAL A 224 -20.20 -7.22 26.26
N LEU A 225 -18.99 -7.38 25.75
CA LEU A 225 -18.13 -8.53 26.05
C LEU A 225 -17.14 -8.18 27.16
N ASP A 226 -17.07 -9.04 28.18
CA ASP A 226 -16.04 -8.95 29.21
C ASP A 226 -14.83 -9.79 28.82
N LEU A 227 -13.83 -9.15 28.20
CA LEU A 227 -12.61 -9.83 27.75
C LEU A 227 -11.72 -10.32 28.90
N ALA A 228 -12.04 -10.01 30.17
CA ALA A 228 -11.35 -10.59 31.31
C ALA A 228 -11.69 -12.07 31.53
N ASP A 229 -12.82 -12.54 30.99
CA ASP A 229 -13.22 -13.95 30.92
C ASP A 229 -13.47 -14.35 29.45
N PRO A 230 -12.41 -14.75 28.71
CA PRO A 230 -12.50 -15.03 27.29
C PRO A 230 -13.51 -16.11 26.92
N ASP A 231 -13.74 -17.10 27.79
CA ASP A 231 -14.67 -18.20 27.52
C ASP A 231 -16.13 -17.77 27.69
N ALA A 232 -16.41 -16.96 28.71
CA ALA A 232 -17.74 -16.34 28.86
C ALA A 232 -18.02 -15.34 27.72
N ALA A 233 -17.01 -14.56 27.32
CA ALA A 233 -17.12 -13.62 26.21
C ALA A 233 -17.38 -14.33 24.88
N ASP A 234 -16.66 -15.43 24.58
CA ASP A 234 -16.87 -16.25 23.39
C ASP A 234 -18.28 -16.85 23.35
N ALA A 235 -18.75 -17.43 24.46
CA ALA A 235 -20.10 -17.97 24.55
C ALA A 235 -21.16 -16.86 24.31
N ALA A 236 -20.95 -15.67 24.88
CA ALA A 236 -21.84 -14.52 24.69
C ALA A 236 -21.82 -14.02 23.24
N PHE A 237 -20.64 -13.94 22.63
CA PHE A 237 -20.46 -13.51 21.25
C PHE A 237 -21.15 -14.49 20.28
N ARG A 238 -20.88 -15.80 20.39
CA ARG A 238 -21.50 -16.84 19.53
C ARG A 238 -23.02 -16.89 19.67
N ALA A 239 -23.56 -16.66 20.87
CA ALA A 239 -25.00 -16.66 21.09
C ALA A 239 -25.68 -15.37 20.55
N GLY A 240 -25.01 -14.23 20.74
CA GLY A 240 -25.57 -12.90 20.54
C GLY A 240 -25.32 -12.27 19.18
N TRP A 241 -24.17 -12.53 18.57
CA TRP A 241 -23.83 -11.98 17.26
C TRP A 241 -24.57 -12.76 16.17
N LYS A 242 -25.29 -12.04 15.31
CA LYS A 242 -26.11 -12.63 14.24
C LYS A 242 -25.51 -12.45 12.86
N GLY A 243 -24.21 -12.12 12.80
CA GLY A 243 -23.63 -11.45 11.64
C GLY A 243 -24.24 -10.05 11.47
N SER A 244 -23.61 -9.23 10.65
CA SER A 244 -24.23 -7.98 10.22
C SER A 244 -25.01 -8.20 8.92
N ARG A 245 -26.01 -7.34 8.67
CA ARG A 245 -26.91 -7.45 7.52
C ARG A 245 -26.21 -7.25 6.17
N SER A 246 -24.97 -6.77 6.17
CA SER A 246 -24.18 -6.51 4.97
C SER A 246 -23.25 -7.66 4.55
N TRP A 247 -23.33 -8.82 5.22
CA TRP A 247 -22.36 -9.91 5.01
C TRP A 247 -23.05 -11.21 4.63
N ASP A 248 -22.74 -11.68 3.45
CA ASP A 248 -22.70 -13.12 3.18
C ASP A 248 -21.23 -13.51 3.44
N LEU A 249 -20.95 -14.23 4.53
CA LEU A 249 -19.61 -14.81 4.72
C LEU A 249 -19.30 -15.67 3.48
N PRO A 250 -18.07 -15.65 2.94
CA PRO A 250 -17.75 -16.38 1.72
C PRO A 250 -18.23 -17.82 1.79
N ALA A 251 -18.72 -18.36 0.67
CA ALA A 251 -19.25 -19.73 0.56
C ALA A 251 -18.21 -20.81 0.95
N ALA A 252 -16.93 -20.45 1.09
CA ALA A 252 -15.90 -21.22 1.78
C ALA A 252 -16.36 -21.69 3.16
N ALA A 253 -17.28 -20.94 3.80
CA ALA A 253 -17.90 -21.25 5.07
C ALA A 253 -18.66 -22.59 5.09
N ASP A 254 -19.07 -23.09 3.92
CA ASP A 254 -19.82 -24.33 3.75
C ASP A 254 -18.93 -25.52 3.28
N GLY A 255 -17.61 -25.34 3.18
CA GLY A 255 -16.61 -26.37 2.89
C GLY A 255 -15.93 -26.93 4.15
N PRO A 256 -15.22 -28.08 4.08
CA PRO A 256 -14.39 -28.58 5.18
C PRO A 256 -13.19 -27.64 5.40
N GLY A 257 -13.40 -26.57 6.17
CA GLY A 257 -12.50 -25.42 6.34
C GLY A 257 -13.22 -24.09 6.57
N GLY A 258 -14.56 -24.09 6.51
CA GLY A 258 -15.39 -22.90 6.49
C GLY A 258 -15.97 -22.39 7.80
N GLU A 259 -16.02 -23.21 8.85
CA GLU A 259 -16.56 -22.74 10.12
C GLU A 259 -15.58 -21.76 10.78
N LEU A 260 -16.08 -20.63 11.28
CA LEU A 260 -15.28 -19.70 12.07
C LEU A 260 -14.83 -20.36 13.39
N GLU A 261 -13.56 -20.73 13.44
CA GLU A 261 -12.92 -21.34 14.60
C GLU A 261 -12.35 -20.25 15.51
N ARG A 262 -12.56 -20.38 16.82
CA ARG A 262 -11.95 -19.47 17.79
C ARG A 262 -10.49 -19.84 17.94
N LEU A 263 -9.60 -18.87 17.78
CA LEU A 263 -8.17 -19.01 18.03
C LEU A 263 -7.82 -18.48 19.42
N ARG A 264 -6.97 -19.19 20.14
CA ARG A 264 -6.29 -18.68 21.34
C ARG A 264 -5.17 -17.71 20.91
N ASP A 265 -4.72 -16.85 21.82
CA ASP A 265 -3.71 -15.83 21.51
C ASP A 265 -2.39 -16.43 20.95
N ASP A 266 -1.96 -17.59 21.46
CA ASP A 266 -0.80 -18.33 20.97
C ASP A 266 -1.05 -18.90 19.57
N GLU A 267 -2.20 -19.52 19.36
CA GLU A 267 -2.60 -20.06 18.05
C GLU A 267 -2.75 -18.95 17.00
N PHE A 268 -3.31 -17.80 17.37
CA PHE A 268 -3.44 -16.68 16.47
C PHE A 268 -2.09 -16.11 16.06
N ALA A 269 -1.14 -16.02 16.99
CA ALA A 269 0.22 -15.59 16.67
C ALA A 269 0.90 -16.55 15.68
N ASP A 270 0.72 -17.87 15.85
CA ASP A 270 1.24 -18.88 14.94
C ASP A 270 0.59 -18.81 13.55
N VAL A 271 -0.75 -18.70 13.49
CA VAL A 271 -1.52 -18.55 12.25
C VAL A 271 -1.12 -17.27 11.50
N LEU A 272 -0.92 -16.16 12.21
CA LEU A 272 -0.48 -14.91 11.61
C LEU A 272 0.94 -15.05 11.04
N ALA A 273 1.88 -15.64 11.80
CA ALA A 273 3.25 -15.86 11.34
C ALA A 273 3.34 -16.81 10.13
N GLU A 274 2.42 -17.77 10.01
CA GLU A 274 2.30 -18.64 8.84
C GLU A 274 1.63 -17.92 7.66
N SER A 275 0.61 -17.12 7.92
CA SER A 275 -0.04 -16.26 6.92
C SER A 275 0.95 -15.24 6.33
N GLU A 276 1.83 -14.65 7.14
CA GLU A 276 2.89 -13.77 6.68
C GLU A 276 3.88 -14.46 5.74
N ARG A 277 4.21 -15.73 6.00
CA ARG A 277 5.03 -16.55 5.11
C ARG A 277 4.30 -16.79 3.79
N ALA A 278 3.05 -17.23 3.87
CA ALA A 278 2.23 -17.55 2.70
C ALA A 278 2.01 -16.33 1.79
N VAL A 279 1.71 -15.14 2.32
CA VAL A 279 1.56 -13.93 1.47
C VAL A 279 2.86 -13.55 0.76
N VAL A 280 4.02 -13.80 1.36
CA VAL A 280 5.31 -13.56 0.71
C VAL A 280 5.52 -14.59 -0.39
N GLU A 281 5.29 -15.87 -0.12
CA GLU A 281 5.38 -16.94 -1.11
C GLU A 281 4.48 -16.68 -2.32
N MET A 282 3.21 -16.35 -2.10
CA MET A 282 2.25 -16.03 -3.16
C MET A 282 2.64 -14.78 -3.98
N ALA A 283 3.12 -13.73 -3.30
CA ALA A 283 3.59 -12.52 -3.97
C ALA A 283 4.81 -12.79 -4.86
N LEU A 284 5.76 -13.60 -4.37
CA LEU A 284 6.94 -14.00 -5.15
C LEU A 284 6.56 -14.89 -6.32
N ALA A 285 5.65 -15.84 -6.10
CA ALA A 285 5.20 -16.75 -7.12
C ALA A 285 4.65 -16.07 -8.36
N SER A 286 3.81 -15.06 -8.14
CA SER A 286 3.19 -14.27 -9.18
C SER A 286 4.22 -13.58 -10.07
N MET A 287 5.39 -13.21 -9.51
CA MET A 287 6.47 -12.57 -10.25
C MET A 287 7.33 -13.54 -11.07
N PHE A 288 7.46 -14.81 -10.64
CA PHE A 288 8.41 -15.78 -11.19
C PHE A 288 7.74 -16.96 -11.93
N LEU A 289 6.47 -16.84 -12.32
CA LEU A 289 5.74 -17.91 -13.04
C LEU A 289 6.44 -18.38 -14.34
N GLU A 290 7.32 -17.57 -14.94
CA GLU A 290 8.06 -17.92 -16.16
C GLU A 290 9.56 -18.21 -15.95
N GLU A 291 10.16 -17.74 -14.85
CA GLU A 291 11.59 -17.87 -14.56
C GLU A 291 11.76 -18.96 -13.52
N GLY A 292 12.07 -20.20 -13.94
CA GLY A 292 12.35 -21.35 -13.07
C GLY A 292 13.60 -21.20 -12.17
N GLU A 293 13.93 -20.00 -11.73
CA GLU A 293 15.03 -19.61 -10.87
C GLU A 293 14.50 -19.32 -9.45
N TRP A 294 14.10 -20.39 -8.75
CA TRP A 294 13.78 -20.38 -7.31
C TRP A 294 15.00 -20.77 -6.45
N ASP A 295 16.22 -20.68 -6.99
CA ASP A 295 17.41 -21.22 -6.30
C ASP A 295 17.93 -20.33 -5.15
N ASP A 296 17.38 -19.13 -4.97
CA ASP A 296 17.63 -18.27 -3.81
C ASP A 296 16.31 -18.06 -3.04
N ASP A 297 16.03 -18.93 -2.07
CA ASP A 297 14.96 -18.71 -1.09
C ASP A 297 15.08 -17.29 -0.50
N PRO A 298 14.01 -16.48 -0.45
CA PRO A 298 14.06 -15.20 0.22
C PRO A 298 14.46 -15.40 1.70
N GLU A 299 15.67 -14.96 2.05
CA GLU A 299 16.11 -14.87 3.44
C GLU A 299 15.15 -13.94 4.20
N ILE A 300 14.23 -14.55 4.96
CA ILE A 300 13.38 -13.98 6.01
C ILE A 300 12.12 -13.21 5.51
N PRO A 301 10.90 -13.80 5.61
CA PRO A 301 9.62 -13.17 5.27
C PRO A 301 9.39 -11.80 5.94
N GLY A 302 9.97 -11.60 7.13
CA GLY A 302 9.81 -10.37 7.92
C GLY A 302 10.39 -9.10 7.31
N ASP A 303 11.20 -9.20 6.25
CA ASP A 303 11.74 -8.03 5.53
C ASP A 303 10.94 -7.70 4.25
N HIS A 304 9.94 -8.51 3.91
CA HIS A 304 9.13 -8.33 2.71
C HIS A 304 7.91 -7.42 2.97
N LEU A 305 7.62 -6.55 2.01
CA LEU A 305 6.52 -5.58 2.11
C LEU A 305 5.15 -6.24 2.36
N PRO A 306 4.75 -7.35 1.70
CA PRO A 306 3.47 -8.02 1.97
C PRO A 306 3.29 -8.44 3.44
N ALA A 307 4.33 -9.00 4.06
CA ALA A 307 4.27 -9.38 5.48
C ALA A 307 4.10 -8.16 6.39
N TRP A 308 4.80 -7.05 6.11
CA TRP A 308 4.62 -5.79 6.84
C TRP A 308 3.21 -5.22 6.71
N LEU A 309 2.65 -5.26 5.50
CA LEU A 309 1.30 -4.78 5.24
C LEU A 309 0.25 -5.63 5.95
N LEU A 310 0.37 -6.96 5.95
CA LEU A 310 -0.54 -7.86 6.67
C LEU A 310 -0.50 -7.59 8.18
N ARG A 311 0.70 -7.45 8.77
CA ARG A 311 0.86 -7.07 10.18
C ARG A 311 0.21 -5.73 10.49
N GLU A 312 0.38 -4.74 9.61
CA GLU A 312 -0.18 -3.40 9.79
C GLU A 312 -1.71 -3.43 9.71
N LEU A 313 -2.28 -4.20 8.76
CA LEU A 313 -3.72 -4.42 8.64
C LEU A 313 -4.29 -4.98 9.95
N VAL A 314 -3.75 -6.11 10.42
CA VAL A 314 -4.19 -6.76 11.65
C VAL A 314 -3.97 -5.85 12.86
N GLY A 315 -2.86 -5.11 12.92
CA GLY A 315 -2.57 -4.17 13.99
C GLY A 315 -3.58 -3.02 14.08
N ILE A 316 -3.88 -2.36 12.97
CA ILE A 316 -4.88 -1.27 12.89
C ILE A 316 -6.26 -1.79 13.33
N VAL A 317 -6.66 -2.96 12.83
CA VAL A 317 -7.95 -3.56 13.15
C VAL A 317 -8.05 -3.93 14.63
N THR A 318 -7.02 -4.59 15.16
CA THR A 318 -6.93 -4.98 16.57
C THR A 318 -7.05 -3.75 17.47
N GLU A 319 -6.31 -2.68 17.19
CA GLU A 319 -6.36 -1.43 17.98
C GLU A 319 -7.78 -0.83 17.99
N ARG A 320 -8.43 -0.76 16.83
CA ARG A 320 -9.78 -0.19 16.67
C ARG A 320 -10.87 -1.02 17.34
N VAL A 321 -10.70 -2.35 17.39
CA VAL A 321 -11.66 -3.28 17.97
C VAL A 321 -11.48 -3.40 19.48
N ALA A 322 -10.23 -3.54 19.94
CA ALA A 322 -9.91 -3.72 21.35
C ALA A 322 -10.19 -2.49 22.20
N GLY A 323 -10.02 -1.28 21.65
CA GLY A 323 -10.20 -0.03 22.41
C GLY A 323 -9.30 0.09 23.65
N GLY A 324 -8.15 -0.62 23.66
CA GLY A 324 -7.22 -0.68 24.79
C GLY A 324 -7.56 -1.73 25.87
N ALA A 325 -8.59 -2.56 25.67
CA ALA A 325 -9.04 -3.56 26.64
C ALA A 325 -8.24 -4.89 26.63
N GLY A 326 -7.18 -5.01 25.83
CA GLY A 326 -6.41 -6.24 25.63
C GLY A 326 -6.64 -6.86 24.25
N MET A 327 -6.25 -8.13 24.07
CA MET A 327 -6.47 -8.85 22.82
C MET A 327 -7.98 -9.12 22.64
N PRO A 328 -8.59 -8.79 21.47
CA PRO A 328 -9.96 -9.16 21.19
C PRO A 328 -10.08 -10.68 20.99
N LEU A 329 -11.30 -11.21 21.08
CA LEU A 329 -11.54 -12.59 20.64
C LEU A 329 -11.27 -12.68 19.14
N VAL A 330 -10.55 -13.72 18.71
CA VAL A 330 -10.20 -13.92 17.31
C VAL A 330 -10.86 -15.19 16.79
N TYR A 331 -11.47 -15.07 15.61
CA TYR A 331 -12.01 -16.20 14.87
C TYR A 331 -11.47 -16.18 13.45
N ALA A 332 -11.13 -17.34 12.92
CA ALA A 332 -10.59 -17.46 11.57
C ALA A 332 -11.28 -18.59 10.80
N ALA A 333 -11.35 -18.42 9.49
CA ALA A 333 -11.68 -19.44 8.51
C ALA A 333 -10.78 -19.24 7.28
N GLY A 334 -10.29 -20.33 6.67
CA GLY A 334 -9.36 -20.24 5.53
C GLY A 334 -7.98 -19.66 5.85
N LEU A 335 -7.58 -19.61 7.14
CA LEU A 335 -6.25 -19.19 7.57
C LEU A 335 -5.50 -20.36 8.26
N PRO A 336 -4.17 -20.46 8.11
CA PRO A 336 -3.29 -19.60 7.32
C PRO A 336 -3.56 -19.70 5.81
N PHE A 337 -3.11 -18.69 5.04
CA PHE A 337 -3.37 -18.66 3.59
C PHE A 337 -2.84 -19.92 2.89
N ALA A 338 -3.69 -20.49 2.04
CA ALA A 338 -3.34 -21.58 1.13
C ALA A 338 -3.24 -21.04 -0.30
N TRP A 339 -2.52 -21.73 -1.18
CA TRP A 339 -2.31 -21.28 -2.56
C TRP A 339 -3.58 -21.36 -3.44
N ASP A 340 -4.49 -22.24 -3.08
CA ASP A 340 -5.81 -22.44 -3.68
C ASP A 340 -6.88 -21.67 -2.90
N LEU A 341 -6.59 -20.42 -2.50
CA LEU A 341 -7.49 -19.59 -1.69
C LEU A 341 -8.94 -19.69 -2.19
N GLU A 342 -9.81 -20.35 -1.45
CA GLU A 342 -11.27 -20.32 -1.65
C GLU A 342 -11.89 -19.17 -0.82
N GLY A 343 -11.11 -18.10 -0.62
CA GLY A 343 -11.39 -17.02 0.32
C GLY A 343 -10.94 -17.32 1.77
N ALA A 344 -10.71 -16.25 2.54
CA ALA A 344 -10.36 -16.34 3.95
C ALA A 344 -11.05 -15.24 4.75
N CYS A 345 -11.31 -15.50 6.03
CA CYS A 345 -12.00 -14.57 6.90
C CYS A 345 -11.34 -14.51 8.27
N LEU A 346 -11.07 -13.29 8.75
CA LEU A 346 -10.64 -13.05 10.12
C LEU A 346 -11.65 -12.14 10.83
N VAL A 347 -12.22 -12.62 11.92
CA VAL A 347 -13.16 -11.86 12.76
C VAL A 347 -12.51 -11.54 14.09
N LEU A 348 -12.47 -10.26 14.46
CA LEU A 348 -12.00 -9.79 15.76
C LEU A 348 -13.19 -9.21 16.53
N ALA A 349 -13.49 -9.73 17.71
CA ALA A 349 -14.57 -9.25 18.58
C ALA A 349 -14.00 -8.63 19.87
N GLY A 350 -14.14 -7.32 19.98
CA GLY A 350 -13.75 -6.53 21.14
C GLY A 350 -14.91 -6.33 22.12
N PRO A 351 -14.78 -5.41 23.10
CA PRO A 351 -15.82 -5.21 24.09
C PRO A 351 -17.17 -4.74 23.51
N GLU A 352 -17.13 -3.91 22.47
CA GLU A 352 -18.32 -3.26 21.88
C GLU A 352 -18.37 -3.32 20.34
N ARG A 353 -17.27 -3.73 19.70
CA ARG A 353 -17.07 -3.66 18.25
C ARG A 353 -16.55 -4.98 17.71
N THR A 354 -16.98 -5.30 16.50
CA THR A 354 -16.43 -6.40 15.72
C THR A 354 -15.77 -5.82 14.49
N ALA A 355 -14.63 -6.38 14.10
CA ALA A 355 -14.12 -6.24 12.76
C ALA A 355 -14.17 -7.57 12.06
N VAL A 356 -14.41 -7.51 10.76
CA VAL A 356 -14.26 -8.65 9.86
C VAL A 356 -13.34 -8.18 8.75
N ILE A 357 -12.27 -8.94 8.53
CA ILE A 357 -11.36 -8.83 7.40
C ILE A 357 -11.74 -9.97 6.47
N ASP A 358 -12.33 -9.60 5.35
CA ASP A 358 -12.70 -10.49 4.28
C ASP A 358 -11.61 -10.48 3.21
N ILE A 359 -11.28 -11.67 2.71
CA ILE A 359 -10.20 -11.88 1.76
C ILE A 359 -10.78 -12.73 0.65
N ASP A 360 -11.10 -12.07 -0.46
CA ASP A 360 -11.82 -12.64 -1.59
C ASP A 360 -10.85 -12.86 -2.77
N ASP A 361 -10.90 -14.02 -3.38
CA ASP A 361 -10.07 -14.37 -4.55
C ASP A 361 -10.76 -14.03 -5.89
N GLY A 362 -11.99 -13.52 -5.83
CA GLY A 362 -12.75 -13.00 -6.97
C GLY A 362 -13.31 -14.07 -7.91
N CYS A 363 -13.43 -15.32 -7.45
CA CYS A 363 -13.87 -16.47 -8.25
C CYS A 363 -15.39 -16.70 -8.27
#